data_AF-A0A497BWR3-F1
#
_entry.id   AF-A0A497BWR3-F1
#
_cell.length_a   1.000
_cell.length_b   1.000
_cell.length_c   1.000
_cell.angle_alpha   90.00
_cell.angle_beta   90.00
_cell.angle_gamma   90.00
#
_symmetry.space_group_name_H-M   'P 1'
#
loop_
_entity.id
_entity.type
_entity.pdbx_description
1 polymer ?
#
loop_
_entity_poly.entity_id
_entity_poly.type
_entity_poly.pdbx_seq_one_letter_code
_entity_poly.pdbx_strand_id
1 'polypeptide(L)' 'FNSDLYRWDKIKEPFLRRFTQAAAEARVPVVLGGHSIVAGGLMALVESFEAKRQNPQCR' A
#
# COMPACT_ATOMS: atom_id res chain seq x y z
N PHE A 1 6.54 -2.63 5.14
CA PHE A 1 7.68 -2.06 4.41
C PHE A 1 8.76 -3.02 3.93
N ASN A 2 9.40 -3.87 4.75
CA ASN A 2 10.40 -4.80 4.18
C ASN A 2 9.80 -5.71 3.08
N SER A 3 8.55 -6.17 3.25
CA SER A 3 7.80 -6.92 2.23
C SER A 3 7.58 -6.12 0.95
N ASP A 4 7.12 -4.89 1.08
CA ASP A 4 6.85 -3.95 -0.03
C ASP A 4 8.11 -3.67 -0.89
N LEU A 5 9.31 -3.82 -0.30
CA LEU A 5 10.60 -3.67 -0.97
C LEU A 5 11.29 -4.99 -1.32
N TYR A 6 10.60 -6.13 -1.19
CA TYR A 6 11.15 -7.49 -1.39
C TYR A 6 12.38 -7.83 -0.53
N ARG A 7 12.56 -7.15 0.61
CA ARG A 7 13.67 -7.41 1.58
C ARG A 7 13.30 -8.56 2.51
N TRP A 8 13.04 -9.72 1.94
CA TRP A 8 12.56 -10.91 2.65
C TRP A 8 13.57 -11.43 3.68
N ASP A 9 14.87 -11.21 3.46
CA ASP A 9 15.98 -11.54 4.36
C ASP A 9 15.88 -10.84 5.72
N LYS A 10 15.23 -9.68 5.76
CA LYS A 10 15.02 -8.87 6.99
C LYS A 10 13.71 -9.18 7.72
N ILE A 11 12.91 -10.11 7.21
CA ILE A 11 11.60 -10.47 7.77
C ILE A 11 11.77 -11.64 8.75
N LYS A 12 11.42 -11.41 10.02
CA LYS A 12 11.50 -12.43 11.09
C LYS A 12 10.35 -13.43 11.06
N GLU A 13 9.15 -13.00 10.67
CA GLU A 13 7.97 -13.86 10.66
C GLU A 13 8.09 -14.88 9.50
N PRO A 14 8.11 -16.20 9.79
CA PRO A 14 8.43 -17.22 8.79
C PRO A 14 7.50 -17.26 7.58
N PHE A 15 6.20 -17.08 7.77
CA PHE A 15 5.24 -17.13 6.66
C PHE A 15 5.45 -15.93 5.72
N LEU A 16 5.49 -14.72 6.27
CA LEU A 16 5.66 -13.48 5.53
C LEU A 16 7.00 -13.45 4.79
N ARG A 17 8.07 -13.98 5.40
CA ARG A 17 9.37 -14.13 4.71
C ARG A 17 9.24 -15.01 3.47
N ARG A 18 8.64 -16.21 3.59
CA ARG A 18 8.46 -17.12 2.45
C ARG A 18 7.55 -16.53 1.38
N PHE A 19 6.47 -15.88 1.78
CA PHE A 19 5.55 -15.21 0.88
C PHE A 19 6.26 -14.07 0.10
N THR A 20 7.00 -13.22 0.80
CA THR A 20 7.74 -12.11 0.18
C THR A 20 8.80 -12.61 -0.78
N GLN A 21 9.52 -13.68 -0.42
CA GLN A 21 10.50 -14.32 -1.29
C GLN A 21 9.84 -14.87 -2.56
N ALA A 22 8.73 -15.62 -2.42
CA ALA A 22 8.01 -16.17 -3.57
C ALA A 22 7.48 -15.09 -4.51
N ALA A 23 7.01 -13.96 -3.97
CA ALA A 23 6.58 -12.82 -4.77
C ALA A 23 7.76 -12.14 -5.51
N ALA A 24 8.94 -12.06 -4.89
CA ALA A 24 10.14 -11.50 -5.50
C ALA A 24 10.70 -12.38 -6.64
N GLU A 25 10.57 -13.70 -6.50
CA GLU A 25 11.08 -14.71 -7.46
C GLU A 25 10.03 -15.10 -8.51
N ALA A 26 8.81 -14.56 -8.42
CA ALA A 26 7.72 -14.91 -9.32
C ALA A 26 8.03 -14.52 -10.78
N ARG A 27 7.72 -15.42 -11.70
CA ARG A 27 7.87 -15.17 -13.16
C ARG A 27 6.93 -14.08 -13.68
N VAL A 28 5.78 -13.91 -13.01
CA VAL A 28 4.84 -12.82 -13.27
C VAL A 28 5.12 -11.72 -12.24
N PRO A 29 5.23 -10.43 -12.63
CA PRO A 29 5.45 -9.35 -11.67
C PRO A 29 4.35 -9.27 -10.61
N VAL A 30 4.71 -9.49 -9.34
CA VAL A 30 3.79 -9.37 -8.18
C VAL A 30 4.14 -8.14 -7.37
N VAL A 31 3.36 -7.07 -7.48
CA VAL A 31 3.56 -5.84 -6.69
C VAL A 31 3.02 -6.04 -5.27
N LEU A 32 3.86 -5.80 -4.26
CA LEU A 32 3.50 -5.83 -2.85
C LEU A 32 3.27 -4.39 -2.31
N GLY A 33 2.67 -4.27 -1.13
CA GLY A 33 2.45 -2.96 -0.50
C GLY A 33 1.26 -2.14 -1.02
N GLY A 34 0.37 -2.73 -1.83
CA GLY A 34 -0.81 -2.04 -2.37
C GLY A 34 -1.79 -1.51 -1.31
N HIS A 35 -1.78 -2.07 -0.10
CA HIS A 35 -2.66 -1.63 0.98
C HIS A 35 -2.43 -0.15 1.35
N SER A 36 -1.18 0.30 1.41
CA SER A 36 -0.85 1.69 1.73
C SER A 36 -1.35 2.66 0.66
N ILE A 37 -1.35 2.25 -0.62
CA ILE A 37 -1.89 3.05 -1.72
C ILE A 37 -3.40 3.21 -1.58
N VAL A 38 -4.12 2.12 -1.33
CA VAL A 38 -5.58 2.15 -1.16
C VAL A 38 -5.97 2.98 0.06
N ALA A 39 -5.30 2.77 1.19
CA ALA A 39 -5.57 3.52 2.42
C ALA A 39 -5.30 5.02 2.23
N GLY A 40 -4.18 5.39 1.60
CA GLY A 40 -3.86 6.78 1.29
C GLY A 40 -4.88 7.42 0.34
N GLY A 41 -5.33 6.70 -0.70
CA GLY A 41 -6.35 7.19 -1.62
C GLY A 41 -7.71 7.43 -0.96
N LEU A 42 -8.15 6.52 -0.07
CA LEU A 42 -9.37 6.71 0.71
C LEU A 42 -9.27 7.93 1.63
N MET A 43 -8.12 8.13 2.26
CA MET A 43 -7.86 9.28 3.11
C MET A 43 -7.92 10.60 2.32
N ALA A 44 -7.23 10.67 1.17
CA ALA A 44 -7.28 11.84 0.27
C ALA A 44 -8.70 12.13 -0.26
N LEU A 45 -9.50 11.09 -0.50
CA LEU A 45 -10.90 11.23 -0.91
C LEU A 45 -11.74 11.86 0.21
N VAL A 46 -11.57 11.41 1.45
CA VAL A 46 -12.25 11.98 2.63
C VAL A 46 -11.86 13.45 2.80
N GLU A 47 -10.56 13.77 2.73
CA GLU A 47 -10.07 15.15 2.81
C GLU A 47 -10.66 16.05 1.71
N SER A 48 -10.82 15.51 0.50
CA SER A 48 -11.44 16.24 -0.60
C SER A 48 -12.92 16.56 -0.35
N PHE A 49 -13.66 15.66 0.32
CA PHE A 49 -15.04 15.93 0.72
C PHE A 49 -15.12 16.95 1.86
N GLU A 50 -14.25 16.85 2.85
CA GLU A 50 -14.13 17.82 3.95
C GLU A 50 -13.83 19.23 3.41
N ALA A 51 -12.86 19.36 2.51
CA ALA A 51 -12.50 20.63 1.88
C ALA A 51 -13.69 21.25 1.11
N LYS A 52 -14.48 20.44 0.39
CA LYS A 52 -15.70 20.91 -0.30
C LYS A 52 -16.79 21.35 0.68
N ARG A 53 -16.95 20.67 1.82
CA ARG A 53 -17.92 21.06 2.86
C ARG A 53 -17.57 22.40 3.48
N GLN A 54 -16.28 22.66 3.69
CA GLN A 54 -15.78 23.91 4.27
C GLN A 54 -15.82 25.09 3.29
N ASN A 55 -15.88 24.83 1.97
CA ASN A 55 -15.94 25.87 0.95
C ASN A 55 -17.15 25.69 -0.02
N PRO A 56 -18.38 25.97 0.43
CA PRO A 56 -19.60 25.76 -0.38
C PRO A 56 -19.77 26.71 -1.57
N GLN A 57 -18.87 27.69 -1.77
CA GLN A 57 -18.96 28.72 -2.82
C GLN A 57 -18.18 28.40 -4.10
N CYS A 58 -17.45 27.28 -4.16
CA CYS A 58 -16.79 26.83 -5.40
C CYS A 58 -17.77 25.94 -6.20
N ARG A 59 -18.75 26.57 -6.85
CA ARG A 59 -19.66 25.95 -7.82
C ARG A 59 -19.39 26.52 -9.21
#